data_AF-A0A9E2M1U9-F1
#
_entry.id   AF-A0A9E2M1U9-F1
#
_cell.length_a   1.000
_cell.length_b   1.000
_cell.length_c   1.000
_cell.angle_alpha   90.00
_cell.angle_beta   90.00
_cell.angle_gamma   90.00
#
_symmetry.space_group_name_H-M   'P 1'
#
loop_
_entity.id
_entity.type
_entity.pdbx_description
1 polymer ?
#
loop_
_entity_poly.entity_id
_entity_poly.type
_entity_poly.pdbx_seq_one_letter_code
_entity_poly.pdbx_strand_id
1 'polypeptide(L)'
;MSKEDRDMLRTVRDVLSNLITVNRYIVPLSFKNLTTLAYEGALNLNYFNNKLRLTYIRRGESFESFGQPYIRTDVSGFNINDRLRLFNNRFLLSVGYEKLEDNTAKTKLAQTKYSTLNTMVSYYPSVILPNISLGYTYVTTLNSLPHDSTAAMDDNMNRIFFQLGYNFTLLGKQNIIFYFGTSKRDDFTKRNLDTKNNSVSLGINTIYSIPLQTMLNVSVNNSSYLSSFGKPDSIKTNKINYTSASISANYRLLENRLRIDAGIRSTFGDIQRGVFDLGAQYSIISNLDLIGRFNIYTHKQIQNDLVWNLTIVYNLY
;
A
#
# COMPACT_ATOMS: atom_id res chain seq x y z
N MET A 1 3.87 -38.60 -9.39
CA MET A 1 4.15 -38.84 -7.96
C MET A 1 4.39 -40.32 -7.79
N SER A 2 5.60 -40.70 -7.36
CA SER A 2 5.99 -42.10 -7.20
C SER A 2 5.26 -42.74 -6.01
N LYS A 3 5.37 -44.06 -5.83
CA LYS A 3 4.82 -44.76 -4.66
C LYS A 3 5.57 -44.37 -3.38
N GLU A 4 6.89 -44.19 -3.48
CA GLU A 4 7.75 -43.70 -2.39
C GLU A 4 7.35 -42.30 -1.91
N ASP A 5 7.05 -41.38 -2.84
CA ASP A 5 6.63 -40.01 -2.49
C ASP A 5 5.38 -40.02 -1.60
N ARG A 6 4.44 -40.95 -1.85
CA ARG A 6 3.19 -41.08 -1.08
C ARG A 6 3.41 -41.65 0.31
N ASP A 7 4.30 -42.62 0.46
CA ASP A 7 4.58 -43.25 1.74
C ASP A 7 5.43 -42.34 2.65
N MET A 8 6.34 -41.56 2.07
CA MET A 8 7.06 -40.50 2.79
C MET A 8 6.11 -39.41 3.30
N LEU A 9 5.16 -38.97 2.47
CA LEU A 9 4.16 -37.96 2.88
C LEU A 9 3.26 -38.45 4.02
N ARG A 10 2.90 -39.73 4.05
CA ARG A 10 2.13 -40.34 5.16
C ARG A 10 2.95 -40.35 6.45
N THR A 11 4.21 -40.75 6.37
CA THR A 11 5.11 -40.81 7.53
C THR A 11 5.34 -39.42 8.14
N VAL A 12 5.59 -38.41 7.30
CA VAL A 12 5.77 -37.03 7.75
C VAL A 12 4.47 -36.46 8.35
N ARG A 13 3.32 -36.75 7.74
CA ARG A 13 2.00 -36.35 8.27
C ARG A 13 1.75 -36.91 9.67
N ASP A 14 2.01 -38.21 9.87
CA ASP A 14 1.72 -38.91 11.12
C ASP A 14 2.66 -38.47 12.25
N VAL A 15 3.90 -38.07 11.94
CA VAL A 15 4.83 -37.46 12.90
C VAL A 15 4.40 -36.04 13.27
N LEU A 16 4.02 -35.22 12.28
CA LEU A 16 3.62 -33.83 12.51
C LEU A 16 2.24 -33.73 13.19
N SER A 17 1.32 -34.68 12.97
CA SER A 17 0.00 -34.68 13.61
C SER A 17 0.03 -34.81 15.13
N ASN A 18 1.13 -35.33 15.68
CA ASN A 18 1.33 -35.40 17.13
C ASN A 18 1.82 -34.07 17.74
N LEU A 19 2.29 -33.13 16.91
CA LEU A 19 2.85 -31.84 17.34
C LEU A 19 1.97 -30.65 16.95
N ILE A 20 1.22 -30.76 15.85
CA ILE A 20 0.34 -29.72 15.32
C ILE A 20 -0.94 -30.35 14.73
N THR A 21 -2.06 -29.63 14.82
CA THR A 21 -3.32 -30.06 14.19
C THR A 21 -3.17 -30.01 12.67
N VAL A 22 -3.00 -31.18 12.04
CA VAL A 22 -2.83 -31.27 10.59
C VAL A 22 -4.19 -31.07 9.92
N ASN A 23 -4.42 -29.87 9.38
CA ASN A 23 -5.60 -29.54 8.60
C ASN A 23 -5.61 -30.30 7.27
N ARG A 24 -6.75 -30.87 6.90
CA ARG A 24 -7.00 -31.58 5.63
C ARG A 24 -6.79 -30.73 4.36
N TYR A 25 -6.68 -29.41 4.50
CA TYR A 25 -6.35 -28.48 3.40
C TYR A 25 -4.85 -28.13 3.32
N ILE A 26 -3.99 -28.75 4.12
CA ILE A 26 -2.53 -28.58 3.99
C ILE A 26 -2.09 -29.26 2.71
N VAL A 27 -1.67 -28.46 1.72
CA VAL A 27 -1.02 -28.96 0.52
C VAL A 27 0.31 -29.60 0.96
N PRO A 28 0.57 -30.87 0.61
CA PRO A 28 1.78 -31.57 1.02
C PRO A 28 3.03 -30.78 0.61
N LEU A 29 4.05 -30.80 1.48
CA LEU A 29 5.33 -30.17 1.17
C LEU A 29 5.94 -30.87 -0.05
N SER A 30 5.93 -30.22 -1.22
CA SER A 30 6.62 -30.77 -2.38
C SER A 30 8.12 -30.59 -2.19
N PHE A 31 8.85 -31.67 -1.90
CA PHE A 31 10.31 -31.66 -1.84
C PHE A 31 10.94 -31.35 -3.21
N LYS A 32 10.20 -31.53 -4.30
CA LYS A 32 10.58 -31.09 -5.64
C LYS A 32 10.26 -29.60 -5.78
N ASN A 33 11.30 -28.78 -5.99
CA ASN A 33 11.27 -27.32 -6.19
C ASN A 33 10.73 -26.48 -5.00
N LEU A 34 10.35 -27.10 -3.87
CA LEU A 34 9.93 -26.42 -2.64
C LEU A 34 8.80 -25.39 -2.87
N THR A 35 7.81 -25.77 -3.68
CA THR A 35 6.75 -24.86 -4.18
C THR A 35 5.79 -24.37 -3.10
N THR A 36 5.65 -25.10 -2.00
CA THR A 36 4.79 -24.75 -0.85
C THR A 36 5.59 -24.17 0.33
N LEU A 37 6.93 -24.15 0.26
CA LEU A 37 7.78 -23.66 1.33
C LEU A 37 7.79 -22.13 1.36
N ALA A 38 7.60 -21.55 2.54
CA ALA A 38 7.85 -20.15 2.80
C ALA A 38 8.70 -19.98 4.07
N TYR A 39 9.66 -19.08 4.03
CA TYR A 39 10.42 -18.64 5.20
C TYR A 39 10.85 -17.18 5.07
N GLU A 40 10.99 -16.53 6.21
CA GLU A 40 11.45 -15.15 6.34
C GLU A 40 12.44 -15.07 7.49
N GLY A 41 13.58 -14.44 7.24
CA GLY A 41 14.59 -14.15 8.25
C GLY A 41 14.86 -12.66 8.29
N ALA A 42 14.87 -12.06 9.50
CA ALA A 42 15.13 -10.65 9.66
C ALA A 42 16.18 -10.39 10.75
N LEU A 43 17.16 -9.53 10.44
CA LEU A 43 18.12 -8.98 11.39
C LEU A 43 17.77 -7.51 11.61
N ASN A 44 17.58 -7.11 12.87
CA ASN A 44 17.31 -5.73 13.25
C ASN A 44 18.42 -5.24 14.19
N LEU A 45 19.16 -4.23 13.76
CA LEU A 45 20.23 -3.60 14.53
C LEU A 45 19.84 -2.15 14.81
N ASN A 46 19.96 -1.73 16.07
CA ASN A 46 19.64 -0.38 16.52
C ASN A 46 20.80 0.16 17.35
N TYR A 47 21.81 0.71 16.66
CA TYR A 47 23.05 1.20 17.27
C TYR A 47 23.42 2.55 16.67
N PHE A 48 24.10 3.41 17.42
CA PHE A 48 24.65 4.70 16.92
C PHE A 48 23.63 5.63 16.24
N ASN A 49 22.41 5.74 16.79
CA ASN A 49 21.30 6.49 16.16
C ASN A 49 20.97 6.03 14.74
N ASN A 50 21.32 4.79 14.41
CA ASN A 50 21.05 4.13 13.15
C ASN A 50 20.16 2.90 13.42
N LYS A 51 19.12 2.73 12.61
CA LYS A 51 18.28 1.52 12.60
C LYS A 51 18.45 0.81 11.26
N LEU A 52 19.27 -0.24 11.26
CA LEU A 52 19.46 -1.13 10.12
C LEU A 52 18.56 -2.37 10.25
N ARG A 53 17.80 -2.67 9.22
CA ARG A 53 17.01 -3.89 9.08
C ARG A 53 17.39 -4.60 7.80
N LEU A 54 17.85 -5.84 7.92
CA LEU A 54 18.07 -6.76 6.81
C LEU A 54 16.98 -7.82 6.87
N THR A 55 16.39 -8.17 5.74
CA THR A 55 15.37 -9.21 5.66
C THR A 55 15.58 -10.02 4.41
N TYR A 56 15.54 -11.33 4.53
CA TYR A 56 15.48 -12.25 3.41
C TYR A 56 14.13 -12.95 3.44
N ILE A 57 13.45 -12.99 2.30
CA ILE A 57 12.17 -13.69 2.15
C ILE A 57 12.30 -14.72 1.03
N ARG A 58 11.66 -15.88 1.23
CA ARG A 58 11.32 -16.82 0.16
C ARG A 58 9.92 -17.34 0.40
N ARG A 59 9.08 -17.29 -0.63
CA ARG A 59 7.72 -17.82 -0.64
C ARG A 59 7.54 -18.57 -1.95
N GLY A 60 7.26 -19.87 -1.87
CA GLY A 60 7.03 -20.70 -3.05
C GLY A 60 5.77 -20.29 -3.82
N GLU A 61 5.66 -20.76 -5.06
CA GLU A 61 4.55 -20.47 -5.97
C GLU A 61 3.18 -20.95 -5.44
N SER A 62 3.15 -22.10 -4.77
CA SER A 62 1.95 -22.74 -4.23
C SER A 62 1.82 -22.55 -2.72
N PHE A 63 2.52 -21.57 -2.15
CA PHE A 63 2.39 -21.25 -0.73
C PHE A 63 1.01 -20.65 -0.45
N GLU A 64 0.30 -21.19 0.54
CA GLU A 64 -1.00 -20.70 1.00
C GLU A 64 -0.90 -20.33 2.47
N SER A 65 -1.32 -19.11 2.82
CA SER A 65 -1.28 -18.62 4.20
C SER A 65 -2.66 -18.71 4.85
N PHE A 66 -2.74 -19.35 6.00
CA PHE A 66 -3.95 -19.35 6.82
C PHE A 66 -4.27 -17.92 7.30
N GLY A 67 -5.36 -17.34 6.79
CA GLY A 67 -5.85 -16.02 7.21
C GLY A 67 -5.28 -14.83 6.43
N GLN A 68 -4.40 -15.04 5.44
CA GLN A 68 -3.87 -13.96 4.59
C GLN A 68 -3.82 -14.38 3.11
N PRO A 69 -4.97 -14.38 2.41
CA PRO A 69 -5.04 -14.82 1.01
C PRO A 69 -4.34 -13.88 0.01
N TYR A 70 -3.95 -12.68 0.44
CA TYR A 70 -3.33 -11.67 -0.41
C TYR A 70 -1.79 -11.60 -0.25
N ILE A 71 -1.17 -12.58 0.41
CA ILE A 71 0.29 -12.65 0.45
C ILE A 71 0.81 -12.90 -0.97
N ARG A 72 1.77 -12.09 -1.39
CA ARG A 72 2.51 -12.35 -2.63
C ARG A 72 3.30 -13.66 -2.52
N THR A 73 2.93 -14.63 -3.35
CA THR A 73 3.62 -15.91 -3.55
C THR A 73 4.63 -15.81 -4.70
N ASP A 74 5.36 -16.91 -4.94
CA ASP A 74 6.39 -17.00 -5.97
C ASP A 74 7.40 -15.84 -5.95
N VAL A 75 8.00 -15.62 -4.79
CA VAL A 75 8.95 -14.51 -4.60
C VAL A 75 10.08 -14.90 -3.69
N SER A 76 11.28 -14.49 -4.04
CA SER A 76 12.44 -14.60 -3.16
C SER A 76 13.37 -13.40 -3.31
N GLY A 77 14.11 -13.08 -2.26
CA GLY A 77 15.08 -12.00 -2.31
C GLY A 77 15.28 -11.34 -0.96
N PHE A 78 15.83 -10.12 -0.99
CA PHE A 78 16.22 -9.41 0.21
C PHE A 78 15.76 -7.96 0.22
N ASN A 79 15.64 -7.42 1.41
CA ASN A 79 15.27 -6.05 1.70
C ASN A 79 16.22 -5.51 2.77
N ILE A 80 16.84 -4.37 2.51
CA ILE A 80 17.77 -3.66 3.38
C ILE A 80 17.19 -2.29 3.63
N ASN A 81 16.93 -1.94 4.88
CA ASN A 81 16.53 -0.59 5.25
C ASN A 81 17.48 -0.05 6.30
N ASP A 82 18.04 1.12 6.04
CA ASP A 82 18.79 1.90 7.01
C ASP A 82 18.04 3.21 7.29
N ARG A 83 17.98 3.60 8.57
CA ARG A 83 17.51 4.91 9.01
C ARG A 83 18.51 5.51 9.99
N LEU A 84 19.22 6.53 9.53
CA LEU A 84 20.12 7.33 10.34
C LEU A 84 19.40 8.55 10.91
N ARG A 85 19.58 8.80 12.21
CA ARG A 85 19.05 9.96 12.92
C ARG A 85 20.20 10.85 13.36
N LEU A 86 20.18 12.10 12.90
CA LEU A 86 21.18 13.11 13.18
C LEU A 86 20.55 14.28 13.94
N PHE A 87 21.39 15.06 14.64
CA PHE A 87 21.02 16.29 15.33
C PHE A 87 19.80 16.13 16.25
N ASN A 88 19.82 15.14 17.16
CA ASN A 88 18.72 14.86 18.09
C ASN A 88 17.38 14.59 17.38
N ASN A 89 17.41 13.74 16.35
CA ASN A 89 16.26 13.35 15.53
C ASN A 89 15.65 14.51 14.71
N ARG A 90 16.38 15.61 14.54
CA ARG A 90 15.95 16.70 13.67
C ARG A 90 16.24 16.42 12.20
N PHE A 91 17.21 15.57 11.89
CA PHE A 91 17.49 15.19 10.51
C PHE A 91 17.50 13.67 10.40
N LEU A 92 16.64 13.14 9.53
CA LEU A 92 16.52 11.71 9.29
C LEU A 92 16.90 11.42 7.84
N LEU A 93 17.86 10.52 7.66
CA LEU A 93 18.17 9.94 6.36
C LEU A 93 17.68 8.49 6.38
N SER A 94 16.81 8.13 5.45
CA SER A 94 16.32 6.76 5.27
C SER A 94 16.69 6.26 3.88
N VAL A 95 17.30 5.08 3.81
CA VAL A 95 17.62 4.39 2.55
C VAL A 95 17.07 2.97 2.65
N GLY A 96 16.30 2.56 1.65
CA GLY A 96 15.75 1.22 1.54
C GLY A 96 16.10 0.64 0.18
N TYR A 97 16.69 -0.53 0.13
CA TYR A 97 16.93 -1.26 -1.11
C TYR A 97 16.30 -2.65 -1.01
N GLU A 98 15.46 -2.96 -1.99
CA GLU A 98 14.81 -4.25 -2.12
C GLU A 98 15.17 -4.86 -3.47
N LYS A 99 15.51 -6.14 -3.45
CA LYS A 99 15.73 -6.93 -4.66
C LYS A 99 14.99 -8.24 -4.51
N LEU A 100 13.96 -8.41 -5.33
CA LEU A 100 13.12 -9.59 -5.38
C LEU A 100 13.17 -10.21 -6.76
N GLU A 101 12.93 -11.50 -6.82
CA GLU A 101 12.79 -12.25 -8.06
C GLU A 101 11.67 -13.27 -7.92
N ASP A 102 10.97 -13.53 -9.03
CA ASP A 102 9.95 -14.55 -9.10
C ASP A 102 10.50 -15.88 -9.66
N ASN A 103 9.61 -16.79 -10.03
CA ASN A 103 9.94 -18.07 -10.65
C ASN A 103 10.77 -19.00 -9.75
N THR A 104 10.41 -19.03 -8.46
CA THR A 104 11.05 -19.83 -7.40
C THR A 104 11.03 -21.33 -7.68
N ALA A 105 10.06 -21.78 -8.49
CA ALA A 105 9.85 -23.15 -8.93
C ALA A 105 10.33 -23.45 -10.36
N LYS A 106 10.83 -22.44 -11.09
CA LYS A 106 11.28 -22.53 -12.50
C LYS A 106 10.20 -23.04 -13.47
N THR A 107 8.95 -22.62 -13.26
CA THR A 107 7.77 -22.97 -14.07
C THR A 107 7.46 -21.94 -15.15
N LYS A 108 7.90 -20.69 -14.97
CA LYS A 108 7.69 -19.59 -15.93
C LYS A 108 8.77 -19.57 -17.01
N LEU A 109 8.41 -19.04 -18.18
CA LEU A 109 9.28 -18.86 -19.34
C LEU A 109 10.56 -18.07 -19.03
N ALA A 110 10.48 -17.08 -18.14
CA ALA A 110 11.62 -16.32 -17.66
C ALA A 110 11.41 -15.87 -16.22
N GLN A 111 12.52 -15.65 -15.51
CA GLN A 111 12.54 -15.03 -14.20
C GLN A 111 12.53 -13.50 -14.36
N THR A 112 11.67 -12.84 -13.59
CA THR A 112 11.56 -11.39 -13.49
C THR A 112 12.20 -10.92 -12.20
N LYS A 113 13.09 -9.94 -12.31
CA LYS A 113 13.79 -9.30 -11.20
C LYS A 113 13.20 -7.91 -10.96
N TYR A 114 12.84 -7.65 -9.72
CA TYR A 114 12.32 -6.39 -9.23
C TYR A 114 13.38 -5.77 -8.32
N SER A 115 13.84 -4.56 -8.61
CA SER A 115 14.69 -3.81 -7.69
C SER A 115 14.04 -2.49 -7.35
N THR A 116 14.00 -2.14 -6.07
CA THR A 116 13.44 -0.90 -5.57
C THR A 116 14.44 -0.21 -4.66
N LEU A 117 14.85 1.00 -5.00
CA LEU A 117 15.62 1.90 -4.15
C LEU A 117 14.70 3.02 -3.67
N ASN A 118 14.58 3.20 -2.36
CA ASN A 118 13.87 4.29 -1.71
C ASN A 118 14.85 5.10 -0.89
N THR A 119 14.88 6.41 -1.11
CA THR A 119 15.71 7.34 -0.34
C THR A 119 14.83 8.47 0.15
N MET A 120 15.00 8.88 1.40
CA MET A 120 14.24 9.98 1.98
C MET A 120 15.09 10.75 2.96
N VAL A 121 15.07 12.07 2.81
CA VAL A 121 15.66 13.02 3.74
C VAL A 121 14.53 13.80 4.38
N SER A 122 14.47 13.78 5.70
CA SER A 122 13.45 14.49 6.47
C SER A 122 14.09 15.41 7.50
N TYR A 123 13.62 16.65 7.57
CA TYR A 123 14.06 17.67 8.50
C TYR A 123 12.91 18.12 9.41
N TYR A 124 13.15 18.05 10.72
CA TYR A 124 12.23 18.35 11.82
C TYR A 124 12.89 19.39 12.75
N PRO A 125 13.00 20.65 12.31
CA PRO A 125 13.77 21.70 13.00
C PRO A 125 13.31 21.97 14.45
N SER A 126 12.00 22.17 14.63
CA SER A 126 11.35 22.55 15.89
C SER A 126 9.82 22.56 15.68
N VAL A 127 9.06 22.80 16.75
CA VAL A 127 7.60 22.95 16.72
C VAL A 127 7.13 24.24 16.02
N ILE A 128 8.01 25.24 15.85
CA ILE A 128 7.68 26.56 15.26
C ILE A 128 7.93 26.62 13.75
N LEU A 129 8.68 25.64 13.21
CA LEU A 129 9.06 25.60 11.80
C LEU A 129 8.42 24.38 11.13
N PRO A 130 8.11 24.45 9.83
CA PRO A 130 7.56 23.31 9.11
C PRO A 130 8.56 22.16 9.02
N ASN A 131 8.01 20.96 9.11
CA ASN A 131 8.66 19.70 8.81
C ASN A 131 8.79 19.59 7.29
N ILE A 132 9.95 19.17 6.79
CA ILE A 132 10.18 19.02 5.36
C ILE A 132 10.65 17.59 5.09
N SER A 133 10.15 16.94 4.05
CA SER A 133 10.66 15.65 3.57
C SER A 133 10.79 15.66 2.07
N LEU A 134 11.93 15.18 1.57
CA LEU A 134 12.20 14.95 0.17
C LEU A 134 12.51 13.47 0.00
N GLY A 135 11.81 12.82 -0.91
CA GLY A 135 12.00 11.41 -1.21
C GLY A 135 12.22 11.17 -2.69
N TYR A 136 13.05 10.17 -2.97
CA TYR A 136 13.28 9.64 -4.30
C TYR A 136 13.15 8.11 -4.28
N THR A 137 12.38 7.59 -5.23
CA THR A 137 12.17 6.17 -5.43
C THR A 137 12.55 5.82 -6.85
N TYR A 138 13.39 4.79 -7.00
CA TYR A 138 13.74 4.19 -8.27
C TYR A 138 13.34 2.71 -8.26
N VAL A 139 12.60 2.29 -9.28
CA VAL A 139 12.16 0.90 -9.43
C VAL A 139 12.55 0.39 -10.80
N THR A 140 13.12 -0.80 -10.86
CA THR A 140 13.43 -1.50 -12.10
C THR A 140 12.72 -2.85 -12.12
N THR A 141 12.11 -3.20 -13.24
CA THR A 141 11.57 -4.54 -13.48
C THR A 141 12.17 -5.07 -14.76
N LEU A 142 12.93 -6.17 -14.68
CA LEU A 142 13.62 -6.74 -15.83
C LEU A 142 13.47 -8.26 -15.86
N ASN A 143 13.20 -8.83 -17.04
CA ASN A 143 13.36 -10.26 -17.29
C ASN A 143 14.34 -10.53 -18.44
N SER A 144 14.68 -11.80 -18.63
CA SER A 144 15.69 -12.22 -19.62
C SER A 144 15.13 -12.45 -21.03
N LEU A 145 13.87 -12.07 -21.29
CA LEU A 145 13.27 -12.27 -22.61
C LEU A 145 13.66 -11.12 -23.56
N PRO A 146 13.75 -11.37 -24.87
CA PRO A 146 13.95 -10.29 -25.85
C PRO A 146 12.83 -9.25 -25.77
N HIS A 147 13.15 -7.97 -25.98
CA HIS A 147 12.21 -6.84 -25.88
C HIS A 147 10.96 -6.95 -26.77
N ASP A 148 11.04 -7.72 -27.84
CA ASP A 148 9.93 -8.00 -28.76
C ASP A 148 8.96 -9.08 -28.25
N SER A 149 9.32 -9.81 -27.19
CA SER A 149 8.46 -10.83 -26.60
C SER A 149 7.27 -10.20 -25.89
N THR A 150 6.09 -10.80 -26.04
CA THR A 150 4.86 -10.35 -25.37
C THR A 150 4.94 -10.44 -23.84
N ALA A 151 5.78 -11.35 -23.34
CA ALA A 151 6.05 -11.54 -21.92
C ALA A 151 7.30 -10.78 -21.44
N ALA A 152 7.96 -10.00 -22.28
CA ALA A 152 9.10 -9.17 -21.88
C ALA A 152 8.69 -8.16 -20.81
N MET A 153 9.63 -7.89 -19.92
CA MET A 153 9.53 -6.87 -18.88
C MET A 153 10.86 -6.13 -18.84
N ASP A 154 10.82 -4.83 -19.09
CA ASP A 154 11.96 -3.92 -18.97
C ASP A 154 11.43 -2.51 -18.67
N ASP A 155 11.15 -2.27 -17.40
CA ASP A 155 10.55 -1.02 -16.92
C ASP A 155 11.48 -0.31 -15.95
N ASN A 156 11.67 0.99 -16.12
CA ASN A 156 12.34 1.86 -15.16
C ASN A 156 11.39 2.97 -14.70
N MET A 157 11.07 2.99 -13.40
CA MET A 157 10.26 4.04 -12.79
C MET A 157 11.11 4.90 -11.86
N ASN A 158 11.05 6.22 -12.08
CA ASN A 158 11.58 7.23 -11.18
C ASN A 158 10.43 7.98 -10.53
N ARG A 159 10.52 8.26 -9.24
CA ARG A 159 9.57 9.10 -8.51
C ARG A 159 10.32 10.03 -7.58
N ILE A 160 9.99 11.31 -7.63
CA ILE A 160 10.42 12.30 -6.64
C ILE A 160 9.17 12.82 -5.95
N PHE A 161 9.23 12.95 -4.63
CA PHE A 161 8.17 13.58 -3.88
C PHE A 161 8.71 14.48 -2.79
N PHE A 162 7.91 15.48 -2.46
CA PHE A 162 8.19 16.50 -1.48
C PHE A 162 6.98 16.64 -0.57
N GLN A 163 7.23 16.77 0.73
CA GLN A 163 6.18 16.93 1.73
C GLN A 163 6.56 18.04 2.71
N LEU A 164 5.60 18.90 3.01
CA LEU A 164 5.68 19.88 4.08
C LEU A 164 4.59 19.59 5.10
N GLY A 165 4.96 19.53 6.38
CA GLY A 165 4.02 19.47 7.49
C GLY A 165 4.19 20.69 8.37
N TYR A 166 3.11 21.24 8.90
CA TYR A 166 3.21 22.28 9.93
C TYR A 166 2.07 22.14 10.93
N ASN A 167 2.40 22.31 12.20
CA ASN A 167 1.43 22.32 13.28
C ASN A 167 1.26 23.76 13.78
N PHE A 168 0.02 24.22 13.88
CA PHE A 168 -0.27 25.54 14.41
C PHE A 168 -1.57 25.53 15.22
N THR A 169 -1.90 26.66 15.83
CA THR A 169 -3.11 26.79 16.64
C THR A 169 -3.85 28.08 16.25
N LEU A 170 -5.00 27.91 15.62
CA LEU A 170 -5.92 28.97 15.17
C LEU A 170 -7.35 28.42 15.30
N LEU A 171 -8.09 28.76 16.35
CA LEU A 171 -9.41 28.17 16.68
C LEU A 171 -9.40 26.72 17.19
N GLY A 172 -8.25 26.05 17.20
CA GLY A 172 -8.05 24.65 17.57
C GLY A 172 -6.60 24.24 17.30
N LYS A 173 -6.23 22.98 17.52
CA LYS A 173 -4.93 22.45 17.09
C LYS A 173 -5.03 22.00 15.63
N GLN A 174 -4.28 22.63 14.74
CA GLN A 174 -4.22 22.27 13.32
C GLN A 174 -2.93 21.56 12.96
N ASN A 175 -3.05 20.64 12.01
CA ASN A 175 -1.95 20.09 11.25
C ASN A 175 -2.25 20.26 9.76
N ILE A 176 -1.36 20.97 9.05
CA ILE A 176 -1.42 21.13 7.60
C ILE A 176 -0.32 20.27 6.96
N ILE A 177 -0.68 19.56 5.89
CA ILE A 177 0.23 18.71 5.12
C ILE A 177 0.09 19.09 3.66
N PHE A 178 1.17 19.58 3.07
CA PHE A 178 1.31 19.73 1.63
C PHE A 178 2.14 18.58 1.08
N TYR A 179 1.75 18.02 -0.05
CA TYR A 179 2.48 16.99 -0.75
C TYR A 179 2.51 17.29 -2.24
N PHE A 180 3.68 17.09 -2.84
CA PHE A 180 3.89 17.10 -4.28
C PHE A 180 4.64 15.82 -4.65
N GLY A 181 4.25 15.16 -5.73
CA GLY A 181 4.99 14.03 -6.25
C GLY A 181 4.83 13.87 -7.74
N THR A 182 5.93 13.56 -8.40
CA THR A 182 5.96 13.21 -9.82
C THR A 182 6.64 11.87 -10.00
N SER A 183 6.13 11.06 -10.92
CA SER A 183 6.76 9.81 -11.33
C SER A 183 6.69 9.64 -12.84
N LYS A 184 7.73 9.01 -13.39
CA LYS A 184 7.82 8.61 -14.79
C LYS A 184 8.27 7.15 -14.84
N ARG A 185 7.54 6.30 -15.55
CA ARG A 185 7.93 4.94 -15.88
C ARG A 185 8.16 4.85 -17.37
N ASP A 186 9.36 4.43 -17.74
CA ASP A 186 9.76 4.13 -19.12
C ASP A 186 9.72 2.62 -19.31
N ASP A 187 9.03 2.14 -20.35
CA ASP A 187 8.91 0.73 -20.75
C ASP A 187 9.74 0.53 -22.03
N PHE A 188 10.86 -0.17 -21.91
CA PHE A 188 11.78 -0.41 -23.02
C PHE A 188 11.39 -1.63 -23.87
N THR A 189 10.27 -2.29 -23.57
CA THR A 189 9.73 -3.35 -24.43
C THR A 189 9.10 -2.78 -25.69
N LYS A 190 8.82 -3.63 -26.69
CA LYS A 190 8.13 -3.23 -27.92
C LYS A 190 6.78 -2.56 -27.68
N ARG A 191 6.14 -2.80 -26.53
CA ARG A 191 4.83 -2.21 -26.20
C ARG A 191 4.92 -0.72 -25.88
N ASN A 192 6.07 -0.26 -25.36
CA ASN A 192 6.32 1.12 -25.00
C ASN A 192 5.16 1.76 -24.22
N LEU A 193 4.78 1.12 -23.10
CA LEU A 193 3.68 1.57 -22.23
C LEU A 193 4.16 2.58 -21.19
N ASP A 194 4.84 3.64 -21.63
CA ASP A 194 5.31 4.69 -20.73
C ASP A 194 4.16 5.32 -19.95
N THR A 195 4.44 5.66 -18.70
CA THR A 195 3.49 6.37 -17.84
C THR A 195 4.15 7.53 -17.15
N LYS A 196 3.37 8.59 -16.94
CA LYS A 196 3.75 9.73 -16.11
C LYS A 196 2.61 10.02 -15.16
N ASN A 197 2.92 10.32 -13.91
CA ASN A 197 1.94 10.71 -12.91
C ASN A 197 2.45 11.91 -12.13
N ASN A 198 1.61 12.90 -11.94
CA ASN A 198 1.85 14.07 -11.11
C ASN A 198 0.71 14.20 -10.12
N SER A 199 1.04 14.46 -8.87
CA SER A 199 0.10 14.53 -7.77
C SER A 199 0.48 15.69 -6.87
N VAL A 200 -0.50 16.54 -6.56
CA VAL A 200 -0.37 17.62 -5.58
C VAL A 200 -1.51 17.48 -4.61
N SER A 201 -1.26 17.55 -3.31
CA SER A 201 -2.31 17.54 -2.31
C SER A 201 -2.03 18.46 -1.15
N LEU A 202 -3.12 18.96 -0.57
CA LEU A 202 -3.13 19.75 0.64
C LEU A 202 -4.18 19.15 1.58
N GLY A 203 -3.75 18.75 2.76
CA GLY A 203 -4.60 18.26 3.84
C GLY A 203 -4.53 19.18 5.05
N ILE A 204 -5.65 19.44 5.69
CA ILE A 204 -5.73 20.17 6.96
C ILE A 204 -6.58 19.35 7.91
N ASN A 205 -6.02 19.00 9.06
CA ASN A 205 -6.73 18.39 10.17
C ASN A 205 -6.84 19.39 11.32
N THR A 206 -8.05 19.60 11.85
CA THR A 206 -8.30 20.51 12.97
C THR A 206 -8.94 19.76 14.12
N ILE A 207 -8.36 19.86 15.31
CA ILE A 207 -8.94 19.39 16.57
C ILE A 207 -9.37 20.62 17.35
N TYR A 208 -10.68 20.79 17.56
CA TYR A 208 -11.24 21.93 18.28
C TYR A 208 -11.19 21.70 19.79
N SER A 209 -11.48 22.75 20.57
CA SER A 209 -11.65 22.65 22.02
C SER A 209 -12.93 21.91 22.42
N ILE A 210 -13.98 22.03 21.60
CA ILE A 210 -15.14 21.13 21.65
C ILE A 210 -14.74 19.77 21.07
N PRO A 211 -15.43 18.66 21.39
CA PRO A 211 -15.09 17.30 20.92
C PRO A 211 -15.39 17.07 19.42
N LEU A 212 -15.01 18.04 18.59
CA LEU A 212 -15.08 18.07 17.13
C LEU A 212 -13.67 17.94 16.56
N GLN A 213 -13.55 17.10 15.55
CA GLN A 213 -12.40 17.07 14.66
C GLN A 213 -12.89 17.24 13.23
N THR A 214 -12.22 18.07 12.44
CA THR A 214 -12.51 18.21 11.00
C THR A 214 -11.28 17.92 10.17
N MET A 215 -11.50 17.40 8.96
CA MET A 215 -10.45 17.16 7.99
C MET A 215 -10.89 17.68 6.63
N LEU A 216 -10.06 18.52 6.03
CA LEU A 216 -10.18 19.00 4.66
C LEU A 216 -9.03 18.39 3.85
N ASN A 217 -9.31 17.81 2.68
CA ASN A 217 -8.24 17.46 1.73
C ASN A 217 -8.61 17.90 0.32
N VAL A 218 -7.66 18.48 -0.38
CA VAL A 218 -7.73 18.77 -1.81
C VAL A 218 -6.54 18.11 -2.48
N SER A 219 -6.77 17.44 -3.62
CA SER A 219 -5.71 16.81 -4.40
C SER A 219 -5.97 16.97 -5.89
N VAL A 220 -4.91 17.21 -6.65
CA VAL A 220 -4.91 17.29 -8.11
C VAL A 220 -3.99 16.19 -8.61
N ASN A 221 -4.51 15.35 -9.48
CA ASN A 221 -3.77 14.25 -10.09
C ASN A 221 -3.84 14.38 -11.62
N ASN A 222 -2.68 14.27 -12.25
CA ASN A 222 -2.53 14.26 -13.69
C ASN A 222 -1.69 13.04 -14.05
N SER A 223 -2.28 12.13 -14.79
CA SER A 223 -1.61 10.94 -15.28
C SER A 223 -1.70 10.86 -16.79
N SER A 224 -0.63 10.40 -17.43
CA SER A 224 -0.63 10.03 -18.83
C SER A 224 -0.07 8.64 -18.99
N TYR A 225 -0.67 7.85 -19.87
CA TYR A 225 -0.21 6.51 -20.19
C TYR A 225 -0.35 6.25 -21.68
N LEU A 226 0.59 5.50 -22.22
CA LEU A 226 0.52 5.00 -23.59
C LEU A 226 -0.32 3.71 -23.60
N SER A 227 -1.18 3.58 -24.60
CA SER A 227 -1.92 2.34 -24.87
C SER A 227 -1.80 1.99 -26.35
N SER A 228 -1.51 0.71 -26.64
CA SER A 228 -1.63 0.15 -27.98
C SER A 228 -2.91 -0.68 -28.05
N PHE A 229 -3.92 -0.19 -28.76
CA PHE A 229 -5.15 -0.94 -29.04
C PHE A 229 -5.12 -1.45 -30.48
N GLY A 230 -5.03 -2.77 -30.65
CA GLY A 230 -5.44 -3.49 -31.87
C GLY A 230 -4.57 -3.33 -33.13
N LYS A 231 -3.65 -2.37 -33.21
CA LYS A 231 -2.65 -2.27 -34.28
C LYS A 231 -1.27 -1.92 -33.70
N PRO A 232 -0.19 -2.63 -34.08
CA PRO A 232 1.17 -2.39 -33.58
C PRO A 232 1.66 -0.94 -33.74
N ASP A 233 1.14 -0.22 -34.74
CA ASP A 233 1.64 1.11 -35.14
C ASP A 233 0.80 2.30 -34.63
N SER A 234 -0.26 2.07 -33.85
CA SER A 234 -1.10 3.15 -33.30
C SER A 234 -0.93 3.28 -31.79
N ILE A 235 0.20 3.85 -31.36
CA ILE A 235 0.42 4.24 -29.98
C ILE A 235 -0.41 5.50 -29.71
N LYS A 236 -1.39 5.40 -28.79
CA LYS A 236 -2.17 6.56 -28.34
C LYS A 236 -1.74 6.96 -26.93
N THR A 237 -1.45 8.24 -26.75
CA THR A 237 -1.31 8.83 -25.42
C THR A 237 -2.67 9.16 -24.86
N ASN A 238 -3.05 8.51 -23.76
CA ASN A 238 -4.22 8.87 -22.98
C ASN A 238 -3.78 9.73 -21.78
N LYS A 239 -4.65 10.64 -21.36
CA LYS A 239 -4.46 11.50 -20.20
C LYS A 239 -5.68 11.38 -19.31
N ILE A 240 -5.45 11.31 -18.01
CA ILE A 240 -6.48 11.33 -16.98
C ILE A 240 -6.09 12.40 -15.96
N ASN A 241 -6.88 13.45 -15.90
CA ASN A 241 -6.75 14.59 -15.01
C ASN A 241 -7.97 14.68 -14.12
N TYR A 242 -7.76 14.67 -12.81
CA TYR A 242 -8.85 14.87 -11.87
C TYR A 242 -8.41 15.62 -10.63
N THR A 243 -9.36 16.33 -10.04
CA THR A 243 -9.21 17.01 -8.76
C THR A 243 -10.18 16.40 -7.78
N SER A 244 -9.71 15.97 -6.62
CA SER A 244 -10.55 15.47 -5.53
C SER A 244 -10.52 16.45 -4.37
N ALA A 245 -11.69 16.84 -3.88
CA ALA A 245 -11.88 17.63 -2.68
C ALA A 245 -12.71 16.83 -1.67
N SER A 246 -12.35 16.91 -0.40
CA SER A 246 -13.07 16.25 0.67
C SER A 246 -13.10 17.11 1.91
N ILE A 247 -14.24 17.07 2.59
CA ILE A 247 -14.42 17.60 3.93
C ILE A 247 -15.07 16.52 4.77
N SER A 248 -14.61 16.35 6.01
CA SER A 248 -15.23 15.45 6.96
C SER A 248 -15.16 16.03 8.37
N ALA A 249 -16.13 15.65 9.18
CA ALA A 249 -16.26 16.05 10.56
C ALA A 249 -16.52 14.81 11.41
N ASN A 250 -15.94 14.79 12.60
CA ASN A 250 -16.20 13.79 13.61
C ASN A 250 -16.48 14.46 14.94
N TYR A 251 -17.64 14.17 15.51
CA TYR A 251 -18.07 14.73 16.77
C TYR A 251 -18.28 13.63 17.81
N ARG A 252 -17.76 13.81 19.02
CA ARG A 252 -17.94 12.88 20.14
C ARG A 252 -18.88 13.49 21.17
N LEU A 253 -19.84 12.68 21.59
CA LEU A 253 -20.93 13.00 22.50
C LEU A 253 -20.96 11.95 23.62
N LEU A 254 -21.73 12.23 24.68
CA LEU A 254 -22.00 11.29 25.77
C LEU A 254 -20.72 10.69 26.37
N GLU A 255 -19.76 11.54 26.73
CA GLU A 255 -18.47 11.11 27.28
C GLU A 255 -17.72 10.08 26.39
N ASN A 256 -17.78 10.30 25.07
CA ASN A 256 -17.24 9.44 24.01
C ASN A 256 -18.01 8.13 23.75
N ARG A 257 -19.18 7.91 24.35
CA ARG A 257 -20.02 6.75 24.02
C ARG A 257 -20.72 6.88 22.67
N LEU A 258 -20.98 8.11 22.21
CA LEU A 258 -21.58 8.34 20.90
C LEU A 258 -20.59 9.11 20.02
N ARG A 259 -20.32 8.58 18.84
CA ARG A 259 -19.50 9.21 17.83
C ARG A 259 -20.32 9.39 16.56
N ILE A 260 -20.39 10.62 16.07
CA ILE A 260 -21.06 10.95 14.82
C ILE A 260 -19.98 11.38 13.83
N ASP A 261 -20.01 10.84 12.62
CA ASP A 261 -19.15 11.24 11.52
C ASP A 261 -19.99 11.65 10.32
N ALA A 262 -19.54 12.68 9.61
CA ALA A 262 -20.14 13.11 8.36
C ALA A 262 -19.05 13.55 7.39
N GLY A 263 -19.26 13.32 6.10
CA GLY A 263 -18.28 13.61 5.08
C GLY A 263 -18.89 13.89 3.72
N ILE A 264 -18.21 14.74 2.96
CA ILE A 264 -18.46 14.96 1.54
C ILE A 264 -17.12 14.77 0.82
N ARG A 265 -17.11 13.95 -0.23
CA ARG A 265 -15.98 13.75 -1.12
C ARG A 265 -16.43 13.93 -2.57
N SER A 266 -15.81 14.84 -3.28
CA SER A 266 -16.11 15.10 -4.68
C SER A 266 -14.85 15.01 -5.52
N THR A 267 -14.95 14.35 -6.66
CA THR A 267 -13.91 14.29 -7.69
C THR A 267 -14.45 14.93 -8.96
N PHE A 268 -13.62 15.77 -9.58
CA PHE A 268 -13.91 16.59 -10.76
C PHE A 268 -12.87 16.32 -11.85
N GLY A 269 -13.17 16.68 -13.10
CA GLY A 269 -12.29 16.45 -14.25
C GLY A 269 -12.73 15.22 -15.05
N ASP A 270 -11.78 14.39 -15.46
CA ASP A 270 -12.03 13.19 -16.25
C ASP A 270 -12.73 12.09 -15.44
N ILE A 271 -12.52 12.09 -14.12
CA ILE A 271 -13.26 11.26 -13.17
C ILE A 271 -14.23 12.17 -12.41
N GLN A 272 -15.53 11.88 -12.49
CA GLN A 272 -16.57 12.69 -11.84
C GLN A 272 -17.42 11.83 -10.90
N ARG A 273 -17.31 12.10 -9.60
CA ARG A 273 -18.03 11.37 -8.55
C ARG A 273 -18.23 12.24 -7.33
N GLY A 274 -19.42 12.22 -6.74
CA GLY A 274 -19.68 12.76 -5.41
C GLY A 274 -20.01 11.62 -4.44
N VAL A 275 -19.61 11.79 -3.18
CA VAL A 275 -19.93 10.88 -2.09
C VAL A 275 -20.32 11.73 -0.90
N PHE A 276 -21.48 11.43 -0.32
CA PHE A 276 -21.87 11.90 1.00
C PHE A 276 -21.91 10.70 1.94
N ASP A 277 -21.29 10.83 3.12
CA ASP A 277 -21.33 9.84 4.18
C ASP A 277 -21.82 10.44 5.49
N LEU A 278 -22.63 9.67 6.20
CA LEU A 278 -23.08 9.95 7.55
C LEU A 278 -23.00 8.65 8.36
N GLY A 279 -22.31 8.69 9.50
CA GLY A 279 -22.12 7.57 10.39
C GLY A 279 -22.46 7.94 11.83
N ALA A 280 -22.96 6.96 12.56
CA ALA A 280 -23.12 7.03 14.01
C ALA A 280 -22.65 5.71 14.61
N GLN A 281 -21.76 5.80 15.60
CA GLN A 281 -21.29 4.69 16.42
C GLN A 281 -21.68 4.96 17.86
N TYR A 282 -22.39 4.01 18.47
CA TYR A 282 -22.78 4.04 19.87
C TYR A 282 -22.20 2.84 20.61
N SER A 283 -21.35 3.11 21.59
CA SER A 283 -20.82 2.09 22.50
C SER A 283 -21.85 1.82 23.60
N ILE A 284 -22.55 0.69 23.47
CA ILE A 284 -23.58 0.26 24.43
C ILE A 284 -22.91 -0.09 25.76
N ILE A 285 -21.85 -0.89 25.68
CA ILE A 285 -20.91 -1.24 26.76
C ILE A 285 -19.49 -1.23 26.18
N SER A 286 -18.46 -1.31 27.02
CA SER A 286 -17.06 -1.14 26.63
C SER A 286 -16.58 -2.08 25.50
N ASN A 287 -17.27 -3.21 25.29
CA ASN A 287 -16.94 -4.21 24.28
C ASN A 287 -18.07 -4.45 23.26
N LEU A 288 -19.13 -3.64 23.24
CA LEU A 288 -20.24 -3.77 22.30
C LEU A 288 -20.57 -2.42 21.66
N ASP A 289 -20.35 -2.34 20.35
CA ASP A 289 -20.64 -1.16 19.54
C ASP A 289 -21.79 -1.43 18.57
N LEU A 290 -22.71 -0.48 18.47
CA LEU A 290 -23.71 -0.38 17.40
C LEU A 290 -23.25 0.69 16.41
N ILE A 291 -23.12 0.34 15.14
CA ILE A 291 -22.61 1.22 14.08
C ILE A 291 -23.64 1.30 12.96
N GLY A 292 -24.20 2.50 12.76
CA GLY A 292 -25.02 2.83 11.60
C GLY A 292 -24.22 3.66 10.60
N ARG A 293 -24.30 3.33 9.31
CA ARG A 293 -23.68 4.11 8.23
C ARG A 293 -24.63 4.30 7.06
N PHE A 294 -24.59 5.48 6.49
CA PHE A 294 -25.37 5.89 5.34
C PHE A 294 -24.45 6.56 4.34
N ASN A 295 -24.48 6.09 3.09
CA ASN A 295 -23.65 6.62 2.01
C ASN A 295 -24.51 6.88 0.78
N ILE A 296 -24.36 8.06 0.18
CA ILE A 296 -24.92 8.41 -1.13
C ILE A 296 -23.76 8.56 -2.09
N TYR A 297 -23.80 7.84 -3.20
CA TYR A 297 -22.85 7.94 -4.30
C TYR A 297 -23.53 8.58 -5.49
N THR A 298 -22.99 9.71 -5.95
CA THR A 298 -23.43 10.37 -7.16
C THR A 298 -22.42 10.16 -8.28
N HIS A 299 -22.90 9.70 -9.43
CA HIS A 299 -22.10 9.42 -10.61
C HIS A 299 -22.63 10.24 -11.78
N LYS A 300 -21.76 10.67 -12.70
CA LYS A 300 -22.20 11.40 -13.89
C LYS A 300 -22.73 10.49 -15.01
N GLN A 301 -22.18 9.28 -15.11
CA GLN A 301 -22.39 8.37 -16.24
C GLN A 301 -23.21 7.11 -15.88
N ILE A 302 -23.46 6.89 -14.59
CA ILE A 302 -24.17 5.72 -14.06
C ILE A 302 -25.23 6.23 -13.07
N GLN A 303 -26.20 5.39 -12.73
CA GLN A 303 -27.17 5.67 -11.69
C GLN A 303 -26.49 5.97 -10.34
N ASN A 304 -27.16 6.80 -9.54
CA ASN A 304 -26.74 7.09 -8.18
C ASN A 304 -27.07 5.90 -7.28
N ASP A 305 -26.19 5.63 -6.33
CA ASP A 305 -26.37 4.53 -5.38
C ASP A 305 -26.58 5.08 -3.96
N LEU A 306 -27.43 4.40 -3.20
CA LEU A 306 -27.63 4.64 -1.79
C LEU A 306 -27.35 3.34 -1.05
N VAL A 307 -26.45 3.40 -0.08
CA VAL A 307 -26.05 2.25 0.74
C VAL A 307 -26.23 2.60 2.20
N TRP A 308 -27.08 1.84 2.88
CA TRP A 308 -27.24 1.89 4.33
C TRP A 308 -26.78 0.57 4.95
N ASN A 309 -26.09 0.66 6.08
CA ASN A 309 -25.60 -0.47 6.83
C ASN A 309 -25.84 -0.24 8.33
N LEU A 310 -26.24 -1.31 9.02
CA LEU A 310 -26.25 -1.39 10.46
C LEU A 310 -25.41 -2.61 10.87
N THR A 311 -24.41 -2.39 11.72
CA THR A 311 -23.50 -3.44 12.20
C THR A 311 -23.44 -3.41 13.71
N ILE A 312 -23.46 -4.58 14.34
CA ILE A 312 -23.15 -4.76 15.76
C ILE A 312 -21.78 -5.42 15.86
N VAL A 313 -20.86 -4.81 16.61
CA VAL A 313 -19.50 -5.31 16.80
C VAL A 313 -19.31 -5.65 18.28
N TYR A 314 -18.99 -6.91 18.57
CA TYR A 314 -18.64 -7.37 19.91
C TYR A 314 -17.18 -7.78 19.95
N ASN A 315 -16.38 -7.10 20.78
CA ASN A 315 -14.96 -7.37 20.93
C ASN A 315 -14.72 -8.25 22.17
N LEU A 316 -14.40 -9.52 21.95
CA LEU A 316 -13.92 -10.41 23.01
C LEU A 316 -12.49 -9.97 23.39
N TYR A 317 -12.39 -9.13 24.42
CA TYR A 317 -11.14 -8.94 25.17
C TYR A 317 -11.10 -9.93 26.33
#